data_AF-A0A4W5MLT1-F1
#
_entry.id   AF-A0A4W5MLT1-F1
#
_cell.length_a   1.000
_cell.length_b   1.000
_cell.length_c   1.000
_cell.angle_alpha   90.00
_cell.angle_beta   90.00
_cell.angle_gamma   90.00
#
_symmetry.space_group_name_H-M   'P 1'
#
loop_
_entity.id
_entity.type
_entity.pdbx_description
1 polymer ?
#
loop_
_entity_poly.entity_id
_entity_poly.type
_entity_poly.pdbx_seq_one_letter_code
_entity_poly.pdbx_strand_id
1 'polypeptide(L)'
;AWIFNDQLTEWDISCASGDDLCLDQGPDTDNVPILYLCHGMTPQNVYYTSAQQLHVGVLSPTIDDDDNKCLVDVNSRPRLIECSYATAKRMKLHWIFTQGGSIQNRKSKRCLELVASNDNEFGYQLALQKCTGQKWSITNMMPGSAL
;
A
#
# COMPACT_ATOMS: atom_id res chain seq x y z
N ALA A 1 21.16 -16.17 11.88
CA ALA A 1 21.28 -14.71 11.99
C ALA A 1 21.40 -14.13 10.59
N TRP A 2 20.29 -13.65 10.04
CA TRP A 2 20.28 -12.81 8.85
C TRP A 2 19.27 -11.70 9.11
N ILE A 3 19.81 -10.51 9.24
CA ILE A 3 19.15 -9.28 9.63
C ILE A 3 18.47 -8.75 8.37
N PHE A 4 17.13 -8.61 8.39
CA PHE A 4 16.44 -7.70 7.48
C PHE A 4 17.01 -6.30 7.75
N ASN A 5 18.03 -5.91 6.97
CA ASN A 5 18.66 -4.60 7.06
C ASN A 5 18.01 -3.61 6.10
N ASP A 6 16.69 -3.52 6.22
CA ASP A 6 15.91 -2.34 5.90
C ASP A 6 14.71 -2.39 6.84
N GLN A 7 14.29 -1.25 7.39
CA GLN A 7 13.19 -1.17 8.37
C GLN A 7 11.84 -1.54 7.72
N LEU A 8 11.64 -2.82 7.40
CA LEU A 8 10.39 -3.39 6.96
C LEU A 8 9.61 -3.77 8.21
N THR A 9 8.84 -2.81 8.68
CA THR A 9 7.84 -3.04 9.71
C THR A 9 6.55 -3.48 9.02
N GLU A 10 6.00 -4.63 9.44
CA GLU A 10 4.72 -5.17 8.98
C GLU A 10 3.57 -4.37 9.55
N TRP A 11 2.66 -3.91 8.69
CA TRP A 11 1.58 -3.01 9.07
C TRP A 11 0.29 -3.32 8.33
N ASP A 12 -0.87 -3.10 8.96
CA ASP A 12 -2.13 -2.94 8.23
C ASP A 12 -2.30 -1.46 7.88
N ILE A 13 -2.53 -1.08 6.61
CA ILE A 13 -2.95 0.31 6.29
C ILE A 13 -4.46 0.40 6.32
N SER A 14 -4.99 1.03 7.36
CA SER A 14 -6.41 1.35 7.53
C SER A 14 -6.73 2.79 7.16
N CYS A 15 -7.93 3.00 6.63
CA CYS A 15 -8.48 4.33 6.44
C CYS A 15 -9.08 4.85 7.76
N ALA A 16 -8.90 6.13 8.09
CA ALA A 16 -9.46 6.72 9.31
C ALA A 16 -10.97 7.03 9.23
N SER A 17 -11.70 6.61 8.17
CA SER A 17 -13.10 7.00 7.93
C SER A 17 -14.15 6.22 8.71
N GLY A 18 -13.78 5.35 9.66
CA GLY A 18 -14.70 4.76 10.64
C GLY A 18 -15.38 3.45 10.23
N ASP A 19 -15.16 2.96 9.01
CA ASP A 19 -15.83 1.76 8.47
C ASP A 19 -14.99 0.46 8.55
N ASP A 20 -13.91 0.42 9.36
CA ASP A 20 -12.98 -0.72 9.45
C ASP A 20 -12.51 -1.24 8.08
N LEU A 21 -12.17 -0.31 7.17
CA LEU A 21 -11.70 -0.62 5.81
C LEU A 21 -10.18 -0.47 5.68
N CYS A 22 -9.54 -1.49 5.12
CA CYS A 22 -8.10 -1.62 4.93
C CYS A 22 -7.73 -1.72 3.45
N LEU A 23 -6.55 -1.18 3.13
CA LEU A 23 -5.91 -1.40 1.83
C LEU A 23 -5.53 -2.88 1.73
N ASP A 24 -5.99 -3.52 0.66
CA ASP A 24 -5.86 -4.95 0.46
C ASP A 24 -5.30 -5.21 -0.94
N GLN A 25 -4.45 -6.23 -1.09
CA GLN A 25 -3.89 -6.60 -2.39
C GLN A 25 -4.98 -6.93 -3.42
N GLY A 26 -6.10 -7.49 -2.96
CA GLY A 26 -7.10 -8.13 -3.78
C GLY A 26 -6.60 -9.43 -4.42
N PRO A 27 -7.35 -9.97 -5.39
CA PRO A 27 -6.93 -11.12 -6.17
C PRO A 27 -5.60 -10.86 -6.89
N ASP A 28 -4.64 -11.78 -6.75
CA ASP A 28 -3.30 -11.66 -7.33
C ASP A 28 -3.31 -11.48 -8.86
N THR A 29 -4.30 -12.04 -9.54
CA THR A 29 -4.47 -11.94 -10.99
C THR A 29 -4.72 -10.52 -11.49
N ASP A 30 -5.33 -9.67 -10.67
CA ASP A 30 -5.87 -8.40 -11.13
C ASP A 30 -4.82 -7.28 -11.08
N ASN A 31 -3.85 -7.40 -10.17
CA ASN A 31 -2.82 -6.39 -9.94
C ASN A 31 -3.41 -4.99 -9.69
N VAL A 32 -4.60 -4.93 -9.07
CA VAL A 32 -5.30 -3.72 -8.67
C VAL A 32 -5.59 -3.85 -7.18
N PRO A 33 -5.09 -2.93 -6.33
CA PRO A 33 -5.40 -2.98 -4.92
C PRO A 33 -6.87 -2.66 -4.70
N ILE A 34 -7.47 -3.26 -3.68
CA ILE A 34 -8.86 -3.06 -3.31
C ILE A 34 -8.96 -2.46 -1.91
N LEU A 35 -10.19 -2.10 -1.55
CA LEU A 35 -10.57 -1.73 -0.20
C LEU A 35 -11.45 -2.86 0.35
N TYR A 36 -11.11 -3.39 1.51
CA TYR A 36 -11.84 -4.50 2.12
C TYR A 36 -11.92 -4.37 3.64
N LEU A 37 -12.79 -5.14 4.29
CA LEU A 37 -12.89 -5.17 5.75
C LEU A 37 -11.56 -5.59 6.35
N CYS A 38 -11.06 -4.80 7.30
CA CYS A 38 -9.84 -5.06 8.04
C CYS A 38 -9.95 -6.40 8.78
N HIS A 39 -9.05 -7.32 8.50
CA HIS A 39 -8.98 -8.62 9.18
C HIS A 39 -7.56 -8.97 9.66
N GLY A 40 -6.56 -8.13 9.39
CA GLY A 40 -5.21 -8.23 9.98
C GLY A 40 -4.44 -9.48 9.55
N MET A 41 -4.72 -9.99 8.35
CA MET A 41 -3.99 -11.11 7.75
C MET A 41 -3.67 -10.76 6.30
N THR A 42 -2.73 -11.47 5.69
CA THR A 42 -2.57 -11.48 4.24
C THR A 42 -3.93 -11.71 3.55
N PRO A 43 -4.27 -10.91 2.53
CA PRO A 43 -3.38 -10.03 1.77
C PRO A 43 -3.43 -8.53 2.15
N GLN A 44 -3.76 -8.19 3.40
CA GLN A 44 -3.86 -6.80 3.90
C GLN A 44 -2.58 -6.21 4.48
N ASN A 45 -1.51 -7.00 4.49
CA ASN A 45 -0.22 -6.54 4.96
C ASN A 45 0.33 -5.49 4.01
N VAL A 46 0.77 -4.36 4.55
CA VAL A 46 1.38 -3.27 3.80
C VAL A 46 2.67 -2.83 4.50
N TYR A 47 3.74 -2.70 3.74
CA TYR A 47 5.05 -2.35 4.28
C TYR A 47 5.49 -1.04 3.67
N TYR A 48 5.65 -0.01 4.51
CA TYR A 48 6.19 1.28 4.10
C TYR A 48 7.69 1.33 4.39
N THR A 49 8.50 1.46 3.34
CA THR A 49 9.95 1.31 3.43
C THR A 49 10.68 2.64 3.60
N SER A 50 11.96 2.58 4.01
CA SER A 50 12.88 3.73 4.05
C SER A 50 13.02 4.42 2.67
N ALA A 51 12.89 3.64 1.60
CA ALA A 51 12.86 4.09 0.22
C ALA A 51 11.53 4.75 -0.19
N GLN A 52 10.59 4.96 0.74
CA GLN A 52 9.29 5.58 0.49
C GLN A 52 8.41 4.74 -0.46
N GLN A 53 8.52 3.42 -0.41
CA GLN A 53 7.72 2.49 -1.22
C GLN A 53 6.68 1.81 -0.34
N LEU A 54 5.51 1.54 -0.92
CA LEU A 54 4.43 0.79 -0.27
C LEU A 54 4.35 -0.59 -0.90
N HIS A 55 4.82 -1.61 -0.20
CA HIS A 55 4.67 -3.01 -0.60
C HIS A 55 3.33 -3.49 -0.08
N VAL A 56 2.57 -4.23 -0.88
CA VAL A 56 1.21 -4.68 -0.51
C VAL A 56 1.10 -6.19 -0.70
N GLY A 57 0.59 -6.87 0.31
CA GLY A 57 0.41 -8.32 0.35
C GLY A 57 1.59 -9.07 0.95
N VAL A 58 1.84 -10.28 0.43
CA VAL A 58 2.91 -11.16 0.94
C VAL A 58 4.27 -10.61 0.55
N LEU A 59 5.18 -10.47 1.53
CA LEU A 59 6.59 -10.31 1.22
C LEU A 59 7.22 -11.68 0.96
N SER A 60 7.90 -11.82 -0.17
CA SER A 60 8.73 -13.01 -0.36
C SER A 60 9.88 -13.01 0.66
N PRO A 61 10.16 -14.16 1.31
CA PRO A 61 11.23 -14.27 2.28
C PRO A 61 12.63 -14.23 1.65
N THR A 62 12.73 -14.30 0.33
CA THR A 62 14.00 -14.35 -0.40
C THR A 62 14.23 -13.03 -1.16
N ILE A 63 15.50 -12.61 -1.27
CA ILE A 63 15.88 -11.36 -1.96
C ILE A 63 15.81 -11.53 -3.49
N ASP A 64 15.85 -12.78 -3.96
CA ASP A 64 15.85 -13.18 -5.36
C ASP A 64 14.45 -13.38 -5.96
N ASP A 65 13.40 -13.48 -5.14
CA ASP A 65 12.03 -13.50 -5.62
C ASP A 65 11.52 -12.07 -5.92
N ASP A 66 11.35 -11.79 -7.21
CA ASP A 66 10.86 -10.51 -7.77
C ASP A 66 9.34 -10.32 -7.59
N ASP A 67 8.68 -11.19 -6.83
CA ASP A 67 7.22 -11.21 -6.72
C ASP A 67 6.65 -10.11 -5.82
N ASN A 68 7.51 -9.43 -5.05
CA ASN A 68 7.11 -8.35 -4.16
C ASN A 68 6.42 -7.22 -4.95
N LYS A 69 5.12 -7.02 -4.70
CA LYS A 69 4.35 -5.98 -5.40
C LYS A 69 4.36 -4.66 -4.62
N CYS A 70 4.63 -3.59 -5.35
CA CYS A 70 4.58 -2.21 -4.88
C CYS A 70 3.34 -1.50 -5.42
N LEU A 71 2.78 -0.58 -4.62
CA LEU A 71 1.77 0.37 -5.08
C LEU A 71 2.40 1.38 -6.05
N VAL A 72 1.84 1.50 -7.25
CA VAL A 72 2.35 2.37 -8.32
C VAL A 72 1.23 3.21 -8.92
N ASP A 73 1.48 4.52 -9.13
CA ASP A 73 0.63 5.35 -10.00
C ASP A 73 0.91 5.02 -11.47
N VAL A 74 -0.03 4.31 -12.09
CA VAL A 74 -0.02 4.01 -13.52
C VAL A 74 -1.17 4.76 -14.17
N ASN A 75 -0.85 5.78 -14.96
CA ASN A 75 -1.86 6.58 -15.67
C ASN A 75 -2.99 7.09 -14.76
N SER A 76 -2.66 7.53 -13.53
CA SER A 76 -3.65 8.02 -12.55
C SER A 76 -4.53 6.93 -11.94
N ARG A 77 -4.11 5.68 -12.00
CA ARG A 77 -4.77 4.54 -11.36
C ARG A 77 -3.81 3.84 -10.40
N PRO A 78 -4.25 3.44 -9.21
CA PRO A 78 -3.43 2.64 -8.31
C PRO A 78 -3.29 1.23 -8.90
N ARG A 79 -2.07 0.73 -9.02
CA ARG A 79 -1.76 -0.63 -9.49
C ARG A 79 -0.73 -1.28 -8.59
N LEU A 80 -0.73 -2.60 -8.57
CA LEU A 80 0.30 -3.42 -7.95
C LEU A 80 1.25 -3.90 -9.04
N ILE A 81 2.53 -3.59 -8.92
CA ILE A 81 3.58 -3.95 -9.88
C ILE A 81 4.80 -4.39 -9.10
N GLU A 82 5.52 -5.39 -9.61
CA GLU A 82 6.80 -5.84 -9.07
C GLU A 82 7.73 -4.66 -8.80
N CYS A 83 8.22 -4.59 -7.55
CA CYS A 83 8.98 -3.45 -7.08
C CYS A 83 10.28 -3.25 -7.89
N SER A 84 10.95 -4.35 -8.29
CA SER A 84 12.18 -4.26 -9.08
C SER A 84 11.89 -3.73 -10.49
N TYR A 85 10.84 -4.25 -11.15
CA TYR A 85 10.41 -3.80 -12.46
C TYR A 85 10.03 -2.32 -12.44
N ALA A 86 9.20 -1.91 -11.46
CA ALA A 86 8.77 -0.53 -11.29
C ALA A 86 9.97 0.42 -11.06
N THR A 87 10.97 -0.04 -10.30
CA THR A 87 12.22 0.68 -10.07
C THR A 87 13.04 0.83 -11.35
N ALA A 88 13.29 -0.28 -12.07
CA ALA A 88 14.04 -0.30 -13.32
C ALA A 88 13.41 0.59 -14.40
N LYS A 89 12.06 0.61 -14.47
CA LYS A 89 11.30 1.45 -15.39
C LYS A 89 11.04 2.88 -14.87
N ARG A 90 11.57 3.24 -13.70
CA ARG A 90 11.43 4.57 -13.08
C ARG A 90 9.96 5.00 -12.97
N MET A 91 9.10 4.06 -12.61
CA MET A 91 7.67 4.27 -12.43
C MET A 91 7.40 5.14 -11.19
N LYS A 92 6.14 5.53 -10.99
CA LYS A 92 5.73 6.39 -9.89
C LYS A 92 5.43 5.57 -8.62
N LEU A 93 6.44 4.87 -8.10
CA LEU A 93 6.30 3.98 -6.92
C LEU A 93 6.65 4.62 -5.56
N HIS A 94 7.02 5.91 -5.55
CA HIS A 94 7.46 6.59 -4.32
C HIS A 94 6.34 7.44 -3.73
N TRP A 95 6.06 7.25 -2.44
CA TRP A 95 4.94 7.82 -1.71
C TRP A 95 5.41 8.56 -0.47
N ILE A 96 4.92 9.77 -0.26
CA ILE A 96 5.08 10.52 0.99
C ILE A 96 3.94 10.06 1.90
N PHE A 97 4.29 9.52 3.06
CA PHE A 97 3.34 9.10 4.07
C PHE A 97 3.77 9.59 5.46
N THR A 98 2.77 9.99 6.25
CA THR A 98 2.88 10.30 7.67
C THR A 98 1.70 9.68 8.39
N GLN A 99 1.89 9.13 9.59
CA GLN A 99 0.83 8.49 10.37
C GLN A 99 -0.38 9.43 10.54
N GLY A 100 -1.57 8.95 10.21
CA GLY A 100 -2.82 9.74 10.28
C GLY A 100 -2.90 10.85 9.23
N GLY A 101 -2.03 10.83 8.22
CA GLY A 101 -1.97 11.78 7.11
C GLY A 101 -2.29 11.15 5.76
N SER A 102 -2.04 11.90 4.69
CA SER A 102 -2.28 11.43 3.32
C SER A 102 -1.18 10.48 2.84
N ILE A 103 -1.53 9.58 1.93
CA ILE A 103 -0.57 8.84 1.10
C ILE A 103 -0.44 9.58 -0.23
N GLN A 104 0.64 10.33 -0.43
CA GLN A 104 0.82 11.18 -1.62
C GLN A 104 1.94 10.68 -2.53
N ASN A 105 1.68 10.50 -3.82
CA ASN A 105 2.71 10.15 -4.78
C ASN A 105 3.71 11.32 -4.96
N ARG A 106 5.00 11.06 -4.78
CA ARG A 106 6.05 12.10 -4.85
C ARG A 106 6.14 12.76 -6.23
N LYS A 107 5.89 12.00 -7.30
CA LYS A 107 6.05 12.45 -8.69
C LYS A 107 4.77 13.04 -9.27
N SER A 108 3.62 12.38 -9.14
CA SER A 108 2.35 12.90 -9.68
C SER A 108 1.63 13.88 -8.77
N LYS A 109 2.03 13.98 -7.49
CA LYS A 109 1.39 14.81 -6.46
C LYS A 109 -0.05 14.43 -6.12
N ARG A 110 -0.55 13.31 -6.65
CA ARG A 110 -1.87 12.77 -6.33
C ARG A 110 -1.84 12.02 -5.01
N CYS A 111 -2.96 12.02 -4.31
CA CYS A 111 -3.15 11.21 -3.11
C CYS A 111 -3.95 9.95 -3.42
N LEU A 112 -3.68 8.88 -2.66
CA LEU A 112 -4.57 7.73 -2.56
C LEU A 112 -5.78 8.12 -1.71
N GLU A 113 -6.96 8.00 -2.29
CA GLU A 113 -8.19 8.59 -1.79
C GLU A 113 -9.32 7.57 -1.86
N LEU A 114 -10.25 7.65 -0.90
CA LEU A 114 -11.53 6.96 -1.01
C LEU A 114 -12.50 7.81 -1.82
N VAL A 115 -13.09 7.21 -2.84
CA VAL A 115 -14.11 7.87 -3.66
C VAL A 115 -15.38 7.04 -3.59
N ALA A 116 -16.50 7.72 -3.32
CA ALA A 116 -17.81 7.07 -3.30
C ALA A 116 -18.07 6.38 -4.66
N SER A 117 -18.51 5.13 -4.60
CA SER A 117 -18.82 4.31 -5.75
C SER A 117 -20.07 3.48 -5.47
N ASN A 118 -21.08 3.61 -6.32
CA ASN A 118 -22.32 2.82 -6.20
C ASN A 118 -22.14 1.38 -6.69
N ASP A 119 -21.02 1.07 -7.32
CA ASP A 119 -20.75 -0.21 -7.96
C ASP A 119 -20.02 -1.19 -7.04
N ASN A 120 -19.55 -0.73 -5.87
CA ASN A 120 -18.78 -1.54 -4.91
C ASN A 120 -19.60 -1.84 -3.66
N GLU A 121 -19.40 -3.04 -3.10
CA GLU A 121 -20.09 -3.55 -1.90
C GLU A 121 -20.04 -2.60 -0.71
N PHE A 122 -18.91 -1.90 -0.52
CA PHE A 122 -18.68 -0.99 0.59
C PHE A 122 -18.95 0.49 0.25
N GLY A 123 -19.49 0.79 -0.93
CA GLY A 123 -19.81 2.17 -1.33
C GLY A 123 -18.60 3.05 -1.64
N TYR A 124 -17.37 2.50 -1.60
CA TYR A 124 -16.12 3.22 -1.85
C TYR A 124 -15.18 2.45 -2.78
N GLN A 125 -14.29 3.18 -3.45
CA GLN A 125 -13.19 2.65 -4.24
C GLN A 125 -11.92 3.47 -4.06
N LEU A 126 -10.76 2.85 -4.28
CA LEU A 126 -9.47 3.53 -4.29
C LEU A 126 -9.30 4.32 -5.58
N ALA A 127 -8.90 5.59 -5.45
CA ALA A 127 -8.55 6.42 -6.59
C ALA A 127 -7.28 7.23 -6.33
N LEU A 128 -6.60 7.61 -7.41
CA LEU A 128 -5.54 8.62 -7.36
C LEU A 128 -6.07 9.95 -7.89
N GLN A 129 -6.27 10.90 -6.99
CA GLN A 129 -6.82 12.22 -7.33
C GLN A 129 -6.11 13.35 -6.58
N LYS A 130 -6.63 14.58 -6.71
CA LYS A 130 -6.16 15.70 -5.90
C LYS A 130 -6.39 15.38 -4.43
N CYS A 131 -5.42 15.70 -3.59
CA CYS A 131 -5.49 15.44 -2.16
C CYS A 131 -6.66 16.18 -1.53
N THR A 132 -7.56 15.46 -0.86
CA THR A 132 -8.74 16.01 -0.19
C THR A 132 -8.57 16.12 1.32
N GLY A 133 -7.44 15.65 1.84
CA GLY A 133 -7.20 15.49 3.27
C GLY A 133 -7.55 14.11 3.80
N GLN A 134 -7.76 13.13 2.91
CA GLN A 134 -7.89 11.72 3.29
C GLN A 134 -6.75 11.30 4.21
N LYS A 135 -7.12 10.66 5.32
CA LYS A 135 -6.18 10.18 6.34
C LYS A 135 -6.09 8.67 6.27
N TRP A 136 -4.86 8.20 6.30
CA TRP A 136 -4.49 6.81 6.38
C TRP A 136 -3.68 6.58 7.65
N SER A 137 -3.92 5.46 8.29
CA SER A 137 -3.24 5.05 9.50
C SER A 137 -2.69 3.66 9.28
N ILE A 138 -1.44 3.47 9.69
CA ILE A 138 -0.91 2.14 9.90
C ILE A 138 -1.41 1.64 11.27
N THR A 139 -2.07 0.49 11.28
CA THR A 139 -2.60 -0.22 12.46
C THR A 139 -1.93 -1.59 12.60
N ASN A 140 -1.98 -2.18 13.79
CA ASN A 140 -1.27 -3.43 14.14
C ASN A 140 0.23 -3.38 13.88
N MET A 141 0.90 -2.62 14.74
CA MET A 141 2.35 -2.61 14.81
C MET A 141 2.86 -3.92 15.42
N MET A 142 3.19 -4.94 14.61
CA MET A 142 4.02 -6.02 15.11
C MET A 142 5.43 -5.47 15.32
N PRO A 143 5.97 -5.44 16.56
CA PRO A 143 7.35 -5.08 16.75
C PRO A 143 8.19 -6.10 15.98
N GLY A 144 8.82 -5.66 14.88
CA GLY A 144 9.81 -6.46 14.17
C GLY A 144 10.78 -7.00 15.21
N SER A 145 11.01 -8.31 15.21
CA SER A 145 11.82 -8.98 16.22
C SER A 145 13.22 -8.38 16.23
N ALA A 146 13.43 -7.41 17.11
CA ALA A 146 14.73 -6.95 17.51
C ALA A 146 15.30 -8.05 18.42
N LEU A 147 16.14 -8.90 17.84
CA LEU A 147 17.14 -9.69 18.56
C LEU A 147 18.51 -9.33 18.02
#